data_AF-A0A0P9FI49-F1
#
_entry.id   AF-A0A0P9FI49-F1
#
_cell.length_a   1.000
_cell.length_b   1.000
_cell.length_c   1.000
_cell.angle_alpha   90.00
_cell.angle_beta   90.00
_cell.angle_gamma   90.00
#
_symmetry.space_group_name_H-M   'P 1'
#
loop_
_entity.id
_entity.type
_entity.pdbx_description
1 polymer ?
#
loop_
_entity_poly.entity_id
_entity_poly.type
_entity_poly.pdbx_seq_one_letter_code
_entity_poly.pdbx_strand_id
1 'polypeptide(L)'
;APTRDWTDRETLLPSASRRSFWLDRAIWEIPTFENVETFVERLVRAEVLTHDPLISAAFSMEPPTIPERTLRHRFLRATGQTQTHIRQFERARQAADLLAQGETIPDVMFRLGYYDQPHLTRSLKRFIGTTPAQHVAETFAAR
;
A
#
# COMPACT_ATOMS: atom_id res chain seq x y z
N ALA A 1 -7.26 -30.09 -1.78
CA ALA A 1 -6.31 -30.16 -0.66
C ALA A 1 -6.18 -28.78 -0.04
N PRO A 2 -6.24 -28.61 1.29
CA PRO A 2 -6.50 -27.30 1.88
C PRO A 2 -5.25 -26.42 1.83
N THR A 3 -5.41 -25.23 1.26
CA THR A 3 -4.48 -24.09 1.24
C THR A 3 -3.99 -23.74 2.66
N ARG A 4 -2.95 -24.41 3.15
CA ARG A 4 -2.30 -24.15 4.46
C ARG A 4 -0.97 -23.37 4.35
N ASP A 5 -0.48 -23.09 3.14
CA ASP A 5 0.88 -22.55 2.92
C ASP A 5 0.93 -21.16 2.31
N TRP A 6 0.20 -20.20 2.85
CA TRP A 6 0.51 -18.79 2.56
C TRP A 6 0.61 -18.08 3.88
N THR A 7 1.80 -17.56 4.10
CA THR A 7 2.37 -16.95 5.31
C THR A 7 3.12 -15.75 4.78
N ASP A 8 3.24 -14.72 5.58
CA ASP A 8 4.26 -13.68 5.46
C ASP A 8 5.65 -14.34 5.56
N ARG A 9 6.01 -15.09 4.52
CA ARG A 9 7.21 -15.90 4.37
C ARG A 9 7.87 -15.37 3.11
N GLU A 10 9.01 -14.73 3.32
CA GLU A 10 9.90 -14.41 2.24
C GLU A 10 10.34 -15.71 1.55
N THR A 11 10.33 -15.72 0.22
CA THR A 11 10.88 -16.82 -0.56
C THR A 11 12.10 -16.31 -1.30
N LEU A 12 13.19 -17.07 -1.22
CA LEU A 12 14.39 -16.76 -1.97
C LEU A 12 14.17 -17.17 -3.43
N LEU A 13 14.08 -16.17 -4.32
CA LEU A 13 13.99 -16.40 -5.74
C LEU A 13 15.39 -16.66 -6.33
N PRO A 14 15.56 -17.63 -7.25
CA PRO A 14 16.86 -17.91 -7.84
C PRO A 14 17.39 -16.70 -8.61
N SER A 15 18.65 -16.34 -8.37
CA SER A 15 19.32 -15.28 -9.14
C SER A 15 19.51 -15.74 -10.59
N ALA A 16 19.14 -14.88 -11.55
CA ALA A 16 19.50 -15.02 -12.95
C ALA A 16 20.75 -14.19 -13.29
N SER A 17 20.92 -13.05 -12.61
CA SER A 17 22.11 -12.21 -12.64
C SER A 17 22.19 -11.34 -11.37
N ARG A 18 23.17 -10.44 -11.27
CA ARG A 18 23.25 -9.45 -10.17
C ARG A 18 22.04 -8.50 -10.11
N ARG A 19 21.33 -8.30 -11.22
CA ARG A 19 20.20 -7.37 -11.34
C ARG A 19 18.91 -8.07 -11.77
N SER A 20 18.85 -9.40 -11.72
CA SER A 20 17.67 -10.14 -12.14
C SER A 20 17.50 -11.47 -11.42
N PHE A 21 16.25 -11.92 -11.34
CA PHE A 21 15.86 -13.16 -10.69
C PHE A 21 14.83 -13.92 -11.53
N TRP A 22 14.72 -15.22 -11.27
CA TRP A 22 13.72 -16.09 -11.86
C TRP A 22 12.41 -16.04 -11.07
N LEU A 23 11.30 -15.80 -11.77
CA LEU A 23 9.95 -15.89 -11.23
C LEU A 23 9.00 -16.32 -12.34
N ASP A 24 8.17 -17.31 -12.04
CA ASP A 24 7.24 -17.93 -12.99
C ASP A 24 7.86 -18.27 -14.36
N ARG A 25 9.01 -18.96 -14.33
CA ARG A 25 9.77 -19.39 -15.52
C ARG A 25 10.26 -18.25 -16.44
N ALA A 26 10.16 -17.01 -16.00
CA ALA A 26 10.70 -15.84 -16.69
C ALA A 26 11.77 -15.16 -15.84
N ILE A 27 12.63 -14.37 -16.50
CA ILE A 27 13.66 -13.55 -15.85
C ILE A 27 13.11 -12.13 -15.69
N TRP A 28 13.19 -11.62 -14.47
CA TRP A 28 12.71 -10.29 -14.09
C TRP A 28 13.87 -9.44 -13.58
N GLU A 29 13.92 -8.17 -13.95
CA GLU A 29 14.87 -7.22 -13.36
C GLU A 29 14.46 -6.92 -11.90
N ILE A 30 15.45 -6.75 -11.03
CA ILE A 30 15.23 -6.20 -9.68
C ILE A 30 14.80 -4.74 -9.83
N PRO A 31 13.60 -4.35 -9.34
CA PRO A 31 13.09 -3.01 -9.55
C PRO A 31 13.93 -1.96 -8.79
N THR A 32 14.06 -0.80 -9.40
CA THR A 32 14.55 0.44 -8.78
C THR A 32 13.36 1.34 -8.47
N PHE A 33 13.59 2.43 -7.72
CA PHE A 33 12.56 3.45 -7.49
C PHE A 33 12.01 4.07 -8.78
N GLU A 34 12.79 4.08 -9.86
CA GLU A 34 12.40 4.70 -11.13
C GLU A 34 11.53 3.80 -12.01
N ASN A 35 11.55 2.48 -11.79
CA ASN A 35 10.87 1.51 -12.66
C ASN A 35 9.90 0.58 -11.92
N VAL A 36 9.68 0.78 -10.62
CA VAL A 36 8.86 -0.12 -9.80
C VAL A 36 7.43 -0.21 -10.31
N GLU A 37 6.84 0.88 -10.79
CA GLU A 37 5.49 0.90 -11.35
C GLU A 37 5.41 0.04 -12.61
N THR A 38 6.36 0.24 -13.54
CA THR A 38 6.42 -0.56 -14.78
C THR A 38 6.70 -2.04 -14.48
N PHE A 39 7.54 -2.33 -13.49
CA PHE A 39 7.79 -3.68 -13.04
C PHE A 39 6.51 -4.36 -12.52
N VAL A 40 5.74 -3.68 -11.66
CA VAL A 40 4.45 -4.18 -11.14
C VAL A 40 3.45 -4.40 -12.27
N GLU A 41 3.32 -3.44 -13.21
CA GLU A 41 2.43 -3.59 -14.37
C GLU A 41 2.76 -4.83 -15.21
N ARG A 42 4.05 -5.11 -15.40
CA ARG A 42 4.50 -6.30 -16.15
C ARG A 42 4.15 -7.59 -15.41
N LEU A 43 4.27 -7.63 -14.08
CA LEU A 43 3.84 -8.79 -13.28
C LEU A 43 2.34 -9.05 -13.40
N VAL A 44 1.53 -7.98 -13.39
CA VAL A 44 0.07 -8.09 -13.58
C VAL A 44 -0.27 -8.59 -14.97
N ARG A 45 0.35 -8.03 -16.02
CA ARG A 45 0.13 -8.47 -17.41
C ARG A 45 0.55 -9.91 -17.66
N ALA A 46 1.56 -10.40 -16.94
CA ALA A 46 1.99 -11.78 -16.99
C ALA A 46 1.19 -12.72 -16.07
N GLU A 47 0.15 -12.22 -15.39
CA GLU A 47 -0.67 -12.95 -14.41
C GLU A 47 0.11 -13.54 -13.22
N VAL A 48 1.37 -13.10 -13.03
CA VAL A 48 2.21 -13.49 -11.89
C VAL A 48 1.75 -12.79 -10.61
N LEU A 49 1.29 -11.54 -10.74
CA LEU A 49 0.66 -10.79 -9.66
C LEU A 49 -0.84 -10.66 -9.93
N THR A 50 -1.64 -11.33 -9.11
CA THR A 50 -3.10 -11.30 -9.22
C THR A 50 -3.74 -10.54 -8.07
N HIS A 51 -4.91 -9.97 -8.33
CA HIS A 51 -5.71 -9.30 -7.32
C HIS A 51 -6.85 -10.22 -6.82
N ASP A 52 -7.02 -10.36 -5.50
CA ASP A 52 -8.16 -11.08 -4.90
C ASP A 52 -9.39 -10.15 -4.85
N PRO A 53 -10.49 -10.45 -5.58
CA PRO A 53 -11.70 -9.63 -5.60
C PRO A 53 -12.27 -9.31 -4.21
N LEU A 54 -12.11 -10.21 -3.24
CA LEU A 54 -12.59 -9.99 -1.87
C LEU A 54 -11.79 -8.91 -1.14
N ILE A 55 -10.52 -8.73 -1.49
CA ILE A 55 -9.67 -7.68 -0.92
C ILE A 55 -10.09 -6.32 -1.44
N SER A 56 -10.35 -6.16 -2.75
CA SER A 56 -10.93 -4.91 -3.28
C SER A 56 -12.31 -4.63 -2.69
N ALA A 57 -13.17 -5.65 -2.59
CA ALA A 57 -14.49 -5.49 -2.00
C ALA A 57 -14.43 -5.04 -0.53
N ALA A 58 -13.37 -5.42 0.21
CA ALA A 58 -13.15 -4.97 1.60
C ALA A 58 -12.92 -3.46 1.74
N PHE A 59 -12.55 -2.78 0.65
CA PHE A 59 -12.41 -1.32 0.58
C PHE A 59 -13.58 -0.63 -0.13
N SER A 60 -14.54 -1.40 -0.64
CA SER A 60 -15.75 -0.86 -1.25
C SER A 60 -16.78 -0.48 -0.17
N MET A 61 -17.71 0.39 -0.52
CA MET A 61 -18.82 0.80 0.36
C MET A 61 -19.75 -0.36 0.73
N GLU A 62 -19.74 -1.43 -0.07
CA GLU A 62 -20.53 -2.64 0.13
C GLU A 62 -19.59 -3.82 0.45
N PRO A 63 -19.32 -4.10 1.74
CA PRO A 63 -18.41 -5.16 2.12
C PRO A 63 -18.99 -6.53 1.73
N PRO A 64 -18.14 -7.50 1.37
CA PRO A 64 -18.60 -8.83 0.99
C PRO A 64 -19.39 -9.48 2.13
N THR A 65 -20.42 -10.26 1.79
CA THR A 65 -21.29 -10.99 2.73
C THR A 65 -20.56 -12.18 3.36
N ILE A 66 -19.44 -11.92 4.02
CA ILE A 66 -18.66 -12.90 4.76
C ILE A 66 -18.46 -12.41 6.20
N PRO A 67 -18.35 -13.32 7.18
CA PRO A 67 -18.10 -12.93 8.56
C PRO A 67 -16.82 -12.09 8.68
N GLU A 68 -16.87 -11.03 9.48
CA GLU A 68 -15.76 -10.07 9.64
C GLU A 68 -14.43 -10.76 10.02
N ARG A 69 -14.49 -11.78 10.88
CA ARG A 69 -13.31 -12.58 11.28
C ARG A 69 -12.67 -13.30 10.09
N THR A 70 -13.50 -13.84 9.19
CA THR A 70 -13.06 -14.53 7.98
C THR A 70 -12.41 -13.54 7.01
N LEU A 71 -13.03 -12.37 6.84
CA LEU A 71 -12.47 -11.29 6.01
C LEU A 71 -11.12 -10.85 6.55
N ARG A 72 -11.02 -10.55 7.85
CA ARG A 72 -9.77 -10.13 8.51
C ARG A 72 -8.63 -11.12 8.30
N HIS A 73 -8.90 -12.41 8.50
CA HIS A 73 -7.90 -13.45 8.33
C HIS A 73 -7.46 -13.60 6.87
N ARG A 74 -8.40 -13.63 5.92
CA ARG A 74 -8.06 -13.70 4.48
C ARG A 74 -7.28 -12.49 4.02
N PHE A 75 -7.69 -11.31 4.46
CA PHE A 75 -7.03 -10.04 4.15
C PHE A 75 -5.57 -10.04 4.62
N LEU A 76 -5.34 -10.40 5.89
CA LEU A 76 -3.99 -10.50 6.45
C LEU A 76 -3.14 -11.53 5.70
N ARG A 77 -3.72 -12.68 5.37
CA ARG A 77 -3.00 -13.75 4.67
C ARG A 77 -2.58 -13.36 3.25
N ALA A 78 -3.42 -12.60 2.55
CA ALA A 78 -3.19 -12.26 1.16
C ALA A 78 -2.32 -11.01 0.99
N THR A 79 -2.38 -10.06 1.92
CA THR A 79 -1.62 -8.79 1.84
C THR A 79 -0.41 -8.73 2.77
N GLY A 80 -0.28 -9.66 3.72
CA GLY A 80 0.68 -9.57 4.83
C GLY A 80 0.33 -8.49 5.87
N GLN A 81 -0.68 -7.66 5.62
CA GLN A 81 -1.05 -6.51 6.46
C GLN A 81 -2.51 -6.59 6.91
N THR A 82 -2.82 -5.98 8.05
CA THR A 82 -4.22 -5.89 8.49
C THR A 82 -4.99 -4.84 7.69
N GLN A 83 -6.30 -5.02 7.56
CA GLN A 83 -7.17 -4.04 6.90
C GLN A 83 -7.05 -2.64 7.54
N THR A 84 -6.96 -2.59 8.88
CA THR A 84 -6.75 -1.33 9.62
C THR A 84 -5.43 -0.67 9.25
N HIS A 85 -4.35 -1.44 9.09
CA HIS A 85 -3.05 -0.91 8.69
C HIS A 85 -3.11 -0.30 7.29
N ILE A 86 -3.70 -1.01 6.32
CA ILE A 86 -3.84 -0.48 4.96
C ILE A 86 -4.75 0.75 4.93
N ARG A 87 -5.87 0.76 5.67
CA ARG A 87 -6.72 1.97 5.79
C ARG A 87 -5.98 3.16 6.40
N GLN A 88 -5.09 2.92 7.37
CA GLN A 88 -4.26 3.98 7.95
C GLN A 88 -3.24 4.52 6.94
N PHE A 89 -2.62 3.63 6.16
CA PHE A 89 -1.72 4.00 5.07
C PHE A 89 -2.47 4.83 4.00
N GLU A 90 -3.59 4.34 3.49
CA GLU A 90 -4.40 5.05 2.49
C GLU A 90 -4.85 6.42 2.97
N ARG A 91 -5.29 6.52 4.23
CA ARG A 91 -5.66 7.81 4.82
C ARG A 91 -4.47 8.76 4.93
N ALA A 92 -3.29 8.26 5.28
CA ALA A 92 -2.07 9.08 5.32
C ALA A 92 -1.64 9.53 3.92
N ARG A 93 -1.79 8.67 2.91
CA ARG A 93 -1.55 8.99 1.50
C ARG A 93 -2.49 10.08 0.99
N GLN A 94 -3.80 9.93 1.24
CA GLN A 94 -4.80 10.95 0.90
C GLN A 94 -4.50 12.28 1.59
N ALA A 95 -4.06 12.26 2.85
CA ALA A 95 -3.66 13.46 3.56
C ALA A 95 -2.45 14.14 2.89
N ALA A 96 -1.45 13.36 2.49
CA ALA A 96 -0.30 13.87 1.73
C ALA A 96 -0.73 14.49 0.40
N ASP A 97 -1.58 13.81 -0.37
CA ASP A 97 -2.10 14.30 -1.66
C ASP A 97 -2.84 15.65 -1.50
N LEU A 98 -3.69 15.78 -0.47
CA LEU A 98 -4.43 17.02 -0.20
C LEU A 98 -3.51 18.17 0.21
N LEU A 99 -2.53 17.90 1.09
CA LEU A 99 -1.53 18.88 1.49
C LEU A 99 -0.69 19.35 0.28
N ALA A 100 -0.33 18.42 -0.62
CA ALA A 100 0.38 18.75 -1.86
C ALA A 100 -0.46 19.60 -2.82
N GLN A 101 -1.78 19.45 -2.78
CA GLN A 101 -2.75 20.29 -3.50
C GLN A 101 -2.96 21.66 -2.85
N GLY A 102 -2.39 21.91 -1.66
CA GLY A 102 -2.47 23.18 -0.93
C GLY A 102 -3.64 23.27 0.05
N GLU A 103 -4.33 22.16 0.34
CA GLU A 103 -5.34 22.14 1.41
C GLU A 103 -4.69 22.42 2.77
N THR A 104 -5.39 23.13 3.65
CA THR A 104 -4.82 23.50 4.95
C THR A 104 -4.78 22.31 5.91
N ILE A 105 -3.82 22.28 6.84
CA ILE A 105 -3.70 21.20 7.83
C ILE A 105 -5.02 20.98 8.61
N PRO A 106 -5.73 22.02 9.11
CA PRO A 106 -7.03 21.84 9.75
C PRO A 106 -8.09 21.21 8.84
N ASP A 107 -8.16 21.62 7.57
CA ASP A 107 -9.15 21.08 6.62
C ASP A 107 -8.91 19.60 6.33
N VAL A 108 -7.64 19.22 6.10
CA VAL A 108 -7.24 17.81 5.91
C VAL A 108 -7.60 16.97 7.13
N MET A 109 -7.36 17.50 8.33
CA MET A 109 -7.70 16.79 9.57
C MET A 109 -9.21 16.55 9.67
N PHE A 110 -10.00 17.59 9.45
CA PHE A 110 -11.45 17.50 9.49
C PHE A 110 -11.98 16.52 8.43
N ARG A 111 -11.54 16.68 7.18
CA ARG A 111 -11.98 15.89 6.03
C ARG A 111 -11.68 14.39 6.15
N LEU A 112 -10.52 14.05 6.70
CA LEU A 112 -10.08 12.65 6.83
C LEU A 112 -10.31 12.06 8.23
N GLY A 113 -10.93 12.81 9.14
CA GLY A 113 -11.26 12.32 10.48
C GLY A 113 -10.02 12.10 11.36
N TYR A 114 -9.02 12.98 11.27
CA TYR A 114 -7.96 13.06 12.27
C TYR A 114 -8.45 13.86 13.47
N TYR A 115 -8.35 13.25 14.65
CA TYR A 115 -8.76 13.87 15.91
C TYR A 115 -8.03 15.19 16.21
N ASP A 116 -6.72 15.22 15.98
CA ASP A 116 -5.87 16.38 16.24
C ASP A 116 -4.63 16.40 15.31
N GLN A 117 -3.91 17.52 15.32
CA GLN A 117 -2.70 17.68 14.51
C GLN A 117 -1.57 16.71 14.91
N PRO A 118 -1.34 16.39 16.20
CA PRO A 118 -0.44 15.32 16.59
C PRO A 118 -0.77 13.96 15.98
N HIS A 119 -2.05 13.60 15.86
CA HIS A 119 -2.50 12.35 15.24
C HIS A 119 -2.19 12.34 13.74
N LEU A 120 -2.49 13.42 13.01
CA LEU A 120 -2.10 13.56 11.61
C LEU A 120 -0.57 13.44 11.46
N THR A 121 0.18 14.14 12.31
CA THR A 121 1.65 14.15 12.26
C THR A 121 2.25 12.76 12.47
N ARG A 122 1.76 12.00 13.45
CA ARG A 122 2.20 10.62 13.69
C ARG A 122 1.86 9.72 12.50
N SER A 123 0.71 9.91 11.87
CA SER A 123 0.29 9.15 10.69
C SER A 123 1.21 9.41 9.49
N LEU A 124 1.46 10.68 9.14
CA LEU A 124 2.33 11.02 8.01
C LEU A 124 3.77 10.57 8.26
N LYS A 125 4.33 10.82 9.45
CA LYS A 125 5.69 10.35 9.78
C LYS A 125 5.83 8.84 9.63
N ARG A 126 4.80 8.09 10.05
CA ARG A 126 4.83 6.63 9.99
C ARG A 126 4.78 6.08 8.56
N PHE A 127 3.95 6.67 7.70
CA PHE A 127 3.62 6.07 6.40
C PHE A 127 4.23 6.79 5.20
N ILE A 128 4.50 8.09 5.32
CA ILE A 128 5.02 8.96 4.26
C ILE A 128 6.46 9.40 4.57
N GLY A 129 6.83 9.45 5.86
CA GLY A 129 8.18 9.79 6.31
C GLY A 129 8.37 11.27 6.67
N THR A 130 7.38 12.13 6.42
CA THR A 130 7.46 13.58 6.63
C THR A 130 6.42 14.07 7.64
N THR A 131 6.61 15.29 8.17
CA THR A 131 5.54 16.00 8.88
C THR A 131 4.64 16.75 7.89
N PRO A 132 3.40 17.13 8.27
CA PRO A 132 2.54 17.93 7.41
C PRO A 132 3.24 19.20 6.87
N ALA A 133 3.94 19.92 7.75
CA ALA A 133 4.66 21.13 7.37
C ALA A 133 5.83 20.87 6.41
N GLN A 134 6.61 19.80 6.64
CA GLN A 134 7.68 19.40 5.72
C GLN A 134 7.12 19.01 4.35
N HIS A 135 6.06 18.20 4.33
CA HIS A 135 5.47 17.73 3.07
C HIS A 135 4.93 18.87 2.21
N VAL A 136 4.31 19.86 2.85
CA VAL A 136 3.87 21.10 2.20
C VAL A 136 5.07 21.86 1.64
N ALA A 137 6.13 22.05 2.44
CA ALA A 137 7.34 22.77 2.00
C ALA A 137 8.05 22.08 0.83
N GLU A 138 8.19 20.75 0.87
CA GLU A 138 8.79 19.94 -0.20
C GLU A 138 7.99 20.04 -1.50
N THR A 139 6.65 20.01 -1.41
CA THR A 139 5.79 20.15 -2.58
C THR A 139 5.94 21.53 -3.24
N PHE A 140 6.04 22.59 -2.45
CA PHE A 140 6.28 23.94 -2.98
C PHE A 140 7.67 24.09 -3.59
N ALA A 141 8.69 23.42 -3.05
CA ALA A 141 10.05 23.44 -3.58
C ALA A 141 10.20 22.65 -4.90
N ALA A 142 9.29 21.69 -5.17
CA ALA A 142 9.29 20.88 -6.38
C ALA A 142 8.48 21.49 -7.55
N ARG A 143 7.89 22.69 -7.38
CA ARG A 143 7.17 23.45 -8.41
C ARG A 143 8.02 24.58 -8.96
#